data_AF-A0A812URQ9-F1
#
_entry.id   AF-A0A812URQ9-F1
#
_cell.length_a   1.000
_cell.length_b   1.000
_cell.length_c   1.000
_cell.angle_alpha   90.00
_cell.angle_beta   90.00
_cell.angle_gamma   90.00
#
_symmetry.space_group_name_H-M   'P 1'
#
loop_
_entity.id
_entity.type
_entity.pdbx_description
1 polymer ?
#
loop_
_entity_poly.entity_id
_entity_poly.type
_entity_poly.pdbx_seq_one_letter_code
_entity_poly.pdbx_strand_id
1 'polypeptide(L)' 'AVSAGAQFIVSPGLNPEVVNWCLENGVAVIPGVATPTEVETALRLGLSVLKFFPAEANGGVNALKAISAPYGQITWMPT' A
#
# COMPACT_ATOMS: atom_id res chain seq x y z
N ALA A 1 -3.89 8.53 -16.15
CA ALA A 1 -2.86 8.98 -15.19
C ALA A 1 -1.46 8.81 -15.76
N VAL A 2 -1.04 7.58 -16.07
CA VAL A 2 0.30 7.30 -16.62
C VAL A 2 0.56 8.05 -17.94
N SER A 3 -0.34 7.98 -18.92
CA SER A 3 -0.20 8.74 -20.19
C SER A 3 -0.22 10.27 -20.00
N ALA A 4 -0.67 10.76 -18.84
CA ALA A 4 -0.63 12.18 -18.48
C ALA A 4 0.65 12.56 -17.70
N GLY A 5 1.62 11.64 -17.56
CA GLY A 5 2.91 11.89 -16.93
C GLY A 5 3.00 11.56 -15.43
N ALA A 6 2.02 10.85 -14.86
CA ALA A 6 2.10 10.43 -13.46
C ALA A 6 3.29 9.51 -13.21
N GLN A 7 4.08 9.80 -12.18
CA GLN A 7 5.28 9.02 -11.84
C GLN A 7 4.99 7.82 -10.92
N PHE A 8 3.86 7.85 -10.21
CA PHE A 8 3.39 6.76 -9.36
C PHE A 8 1.86 6.82 -9.21
N ILE A 9 1.29 5.71 -8.76
CA ILE A 9 -0.14 5.53 -8.53
C ILE A 9 -0.40 5.26 -7.06
N VAL A 10 -1.44 5.89 -6.51
CA VAL A 10 -1.97 5.62 -5.18
C VAL A 10 -3.41 5.17 -5.32
N SER A 11 -3.80 4.13 -4.59
CA SER A 11 -5.19 3.66 -4.54
C SER A 11 -5.70 3.62 -3.09
N PRO A 12 -7.03 3.74 -2.86
CA PRO A 12 -7.60 3.64 -1.52
C PRO A 12 -7.52 2.23 -0.94
N GLY A 13 -7.43 1.19 -1.77
CA GLY A 13 -7.31 -0.21 -1.38
C GLY A 13 -6.37 -0.98 -2.29
N LEU A 14 -6.10 -2.24 -1.95
CA LEU A 14 -5.27 -3.15 -2.73
C LEU A 14 -6.13 -3.95 -3.72
N ASN A 15 -5.99 -3.65 -5.01
CA ASN A 15 -6.49 -4.50 -6.09
C ASN A 15 -5.29 -5.14 -6.81
N PRO A 16 -5.11 -6.47 -6.74
CA PRO A 16 -3.99 -7.16 -7.38
C PRO A 16 -3.88 -6.92 -8.89
N GLU A 17 -4.99 -6.76 -9.59
CA GLU A 17 -4.99 -6.49 -11.04
C GLU A 17 -4.35 -5.13 -11.36
N VAL A 18 -4.71 -4.10 -10.56
CA VAL A 18 -4.13 -2.75 -10.70
C VAL A 18 -2.66 -2.75 -10.33
N VAL A 19 -2.30 -3.45 -9.24
CA VAL A 19 -0.90 -3.56 -8.79
C VAL A 19 -0.05 -4.25 -9.86
N ASN A 20 -0.48 -5.41 -10.36
CA ASN A 20 0.25 -6.16 -11.38
C ASN A 20 0.42 -5.34 -12.66
N TRP A 21 -0.64 -4.67 -13.12
CA TRP A 21 -0.54 -3.80 -14.29
C TRP A 21 0.50 -2.69 -14.07
N CYS A 22 0.54 -2.06 -12.89
CA CYS A 22 1.53 -1.03 -12.59
C CYS A 22 2.96 -1.62 -12.61
N LEU A 23 3.17 -2.76 -11.95
CA LEU A 23 4.47 -3.43 -11.88
C LEU A 23 4.98 -3.86 -13.27
N GLU A 24 4.13 -4.48 -14.09
CA GLU A 24 4.45 -4.90 -15.46
C GLU A 24 4.82 -3.72 -16.38
N ASN A 25 4.29 -2.53 -16.10
CA ASN A 25 4.57 -1.32 -16.87
C ASN A 25 5.64 -0.42 -16.21
N GLY A 26 6.34 -0.91 -15.18
CA GLY A 26 7.39 -0.14 -14.50
C GLY A 26 6.89 1.11 -13.76
N VAL A 27 5.61 1.13 -13.38
CA VAL A 27 4.96 2.23 -12.68
C VAL A 27 4.93 1.91 -11.18
N ALA A 28 5.50 2.79 -10.36
CA ALA A 28 5.42 2.64 -8.90
C ALA A 28 3.97 2.73 -8.42
N VAL A 29 3.58 1.85 -7.49
CA VAL A 29 2.21 1.79 -6.95
C VAL A 29 2.25 1.65 -5.42
N ILE A 30 1.41 2.43 -4.74
CA ILE A 30 1.29 2.47 -3.28
C ILE A 30 -0.19 2.24 -2.91
N PRO A 31 -0.63 0.98 -2.79
CA PRO A 31 -2.02 0.67 -2.48
C PRO A 31 -2.34 0.89 -0.99
N GLY A 32 -3.60 1.26 -0.73
CA GLY A 32 -4.16 1.30 0.61
C GLY A 32 -4.35 -0.08 1.22
N VAL A 33 -4.01 -0.21 2.50
CA VAL A 33 -4.25 -1.39 3.33
C VAL A 33 -4.71 -0.96 4.72
N ALA A 34 -5.48 -1.81 5.38
CA ALA A 34 -5.95 -1.62 6.76
C ALA A 34 -5.64 -2.82 7.67
N THR A 35 -5.33 -3.98 7.09
CA THR A 35 -5.23 -5.25 7.82
C THR A 35 -3.92 -6.01 7.53
N PRO A 36 -3.46 -6.87 8.47
CA PRO A 36 -2.31 -7.77 8.25
C PRO A 36 -2.43 -8.63 6.97
N THR A 37 -3.62 -9.13 6.66
CA THR A 37 -3.88 -9.94 5.46
C THR A 37 -3.62 -9.16 4.16
N GLU A 38 -3.99 -7.88 4.13
CA GLU A 38 -3.72 -7.01 2.98
C GLU A 38 -2.22 -6.68 2.87
N VAL A 39 -1.54 -6.47 4.01
CA VAL A 39 -0.08 -6.29 4.03
C VAL A 39 0.64 -7.50 3.46
N GLU A 40 0.28 -8.71 3.89
CA GLU A 40 0.86 -9.95 3.36
C GLU A 40 0.55 -10.16 1.89
N THR A 41 -0.63 -9.74 1.44
CA THR A 41 -0.97 -9.75 0.01
C THR A 41 -0.06 -8.82 -0.78
N ALA A 42 0.19 -7.61 -0.28
CA ALA A 42 1.09 -6.66 -0.91
C ALA A 42 2.54 -7.18 -0.95
N LEU A 43 3.00 -7.81 0.14
CA LEU A 43 4.32 -8.44 0.22
C LEU A 43 4.47 -9.58 -0.82
N ARG A 44 3.44 -10.42 -1.02
CA ARG A 44 3.45 -11.45 -2.06
C ARG A 44 3.53 -10.88 -3.48
N LEU A 45 3.00 -9.67 -3.68
CA LEU A 45 3.11 -8.92 -4.94
C LEU A 45 4.45 -8.16 -5.06
N GLY A 46 5.35 -8.29 -4.09
CA GLY A 46 6.68 -7.66 -4.11
C GLY A 46 6.69 -6.19 -3.66
N LEU A 47 5.62 -5.69 -3.03
CA LEU A 47 5.54 -4.31 -2.55
C LEU A 47 6.16 -4.16 -1.16
N SER A 48 6.84 -3.03 -0.94
CA SER A 48 7.44 -2.65 0.36
C SER A 48 7.02 -1.26 0.83
N VAL A 49 6.21 -0.52 0.06
CA VAL A 49 5.68 0.80 0.41
C VAL A 49 4.16 0.72 0.34
N LEU A 50 3.48 0.93 1.47
CA LEU A 50 2.03 0.77 1.59
C LEU A 50 1.39 2.01 2.19
N LYS A 51 0.16 2.30 1.76
CA LYS A 51 -0.66 3.35 2.33
C LYS A 51 -1.49 2.76 3.47
N PHE A 52 -1.45 3.33 4.66
CA PHE A 52 -2.39 2.97 5.73
C PHE A 52 -3.61 3.89 5.62
N PHE A 53 -4.78 3.33 5.25
CA PHE A 53 -5.95 4.14 4.92
C PHE A 53 -7.29 3.43 5.17
N PRO A 54 -8.33 4.14 5.62
CA PRO A 54 -8.30 5.51 6.18
C PRO A 54 -7.69 5.51 7.59
N ALA A 55 -6.58 6.25 7.80
CA ALA A 55 -5.74 6.07 8.97
C ALA A 55 -6.48 6.26 10.30
N GLU A 56 -7.16 7.39 10.48
CA GLU A 56 -7.85 7.71 11.75
C GLU A 56 -9.01 6.76 12.05
N ALA A 57 -9.82 6.43 11.04
CA ALA A 57 -10.94 5.50 11.22
C ALA A 57 -10.47 4.07 11.52
N ASN A 58 -9.25 3.70 11.12
CA ASN A 58 -8.63 2.41 11.44
C ASN A 58 -7.85 2.41 12.76
N GLY A 59 -7.97 3.45 13.60
CA GLY A 59 -7.32 3.52 14.92
C GLY A 59 -5.99 4.29 14.94
N GLY A 60 -5.69 5.03 13.87
CA GLY A 60 -4.62 6.01 13.80
C GLY A 60 -3.24 5.45 14.13
N VAL A 61 -2.42 6.26 14.78
CA VAL A 61 -1.02 5.95 15.10
C VAL A 61 -0.87 4.66 15.93
N ASN A 62 -1.80 4.37 16.84
CA ASN A 62 -1.72 3.18 17.70
C ASN A 62 -1.91 1.90 16.88
N ALA A 63 -2.92 1.87 16.00
CA ALA A 63 -3.14 0.75 15.10
C ALA A 63 -1.96 0.60 14.13
N LEU A 64 -1.46 1.71 13.56
CA LEU A 64 -0.31 1.68 12.66
C LEU A 64 0.96 1.12 13.34
N LYS A 65 1.22 1.48 14.59
CA LYS A 65 2.34 0.89 15.36
C LYS A 65 2.16 -0.62 15.56
N ALA A 66 0.94 -1.05 15.91
CA ALA A 66 0.63 -2.46 16.14
C ALA A 66 0.78 -3.30 14.86
N ILE A 67 0.24 -2.83 13.73
CA ILE A 67 0.37 -3.54 12.44
C ILE A 67 1.81 -3.51 11.93
N SER A 68 2.58 -2.44 12.18
CA SER A 68 3.97 -2.35 11.70
C SER A 68 4.93 -3.30 12.43
N ALA A 69 4.64 -3.70 13.67
CA ALA A 69 5.54 -4.47 14.51
C ALA A 69 6.07 -5.77 13.86
N PRO A 70 5.24 -6.62 13.21
CA PRO A 70 5.72 -7.80 12.48
C PRO A 70 6.28 -7.51 11.08
N TYR A 71 6.08 -6.31 10.52
CA TYR A 71 6.40 -5.97 9.13
C TYR A 71 7.47 -4.88 9.03
N GLY A 72 8.61 -5.06 9.70
CA GLY A 72 9.69 -4.08 9.80
C GLY A 72 10.31 -3.64 8.46
N GLN A 73 10.07 -4.39 7.37
CA GLN A 73 10.49 -4.05 6.02
C GLN A 73 9.55 -3.08 5.28
N ILE A 74 8.37 -2.79 5.81
CA ILE A 74 7.37 -1.93 5.17
C ILE A 74 7.63 -0.47 5.51
N THR A 75 7.65 0.39 4.49
CA THR A 75 7.54 1.84 4.63
C THR A 75 6.07 2.25 4.51
N TRP A 76 5.60 3.09 5.44
CA TRP A 76 4.19 3.48 5.51
C TRP A 76 3.94 4.91 5.04
N MET A 77 2.86 5.11 4.28
CA MET A 77 2.25 6.41 3.98
C MET A 77 0.89 6.52 4.70
N PRO A 78 0.82 7.07 5.91
CA PRO A 78 -0.44 7.24 6.63
C PRO A 78 -1.25 8.42 6.10
N THR A 79 -2.55 8.21 5.80
CA THR A 79 -3.46 9.24 5.24
C THR A 79 -4.90 9.01 5.63
#